data_AF-A0A6D1SSZ6-F1
#
_entry.id   AF-A0A6D1SSZ6-F1
#
_cell.length_a   1.000
_cell.length_b   1.000
_cell.length_c   1.000
_cell.angle_alpha   90.00
_cell.angle_beta   90.00
_cell.angle_gamma   90.00
#
_symmetry.space_group_name_H-M   'P 1'
#
loop_
_entity.id
_entity.type
_entity.pdbx_description
1 polymer ?
#
loop_
_entity_poly.entity_id
_entity_poly.type
_entity_poly.pdbx_seq_one_letter_code
_entity_poly.pdbx_strand_id
1 'polypeptide(L)'
;MATKTGFIAPPWPHVRGDSVSAASLISRIEKEAHRGCGLHYEIYQYRALCELHDVLTNLSVRDAETFMTVAADHGFSLSDNDFQESRMMYFETMDEIRRDQE
;
A
#
# COMPACT_ATOMS: atom_id res chain seq x y z
N MET A 1 27.42 -7.44 -7.53
CA MET A 1 26.26 -8.27 -7.15
C MET A 1 25.04 -7.65 -7.80
N ALA A 2 24.44 -8.32 -8.79
CA ALA A 2 23.25 -7.82 -9.46
C ALA A 2 22.08 -7.92 -8.46
N THR A 3 21.50 -6.77 -8.08
CA THR A 3 20.28 -6.73 -7.30
C THR A 3 19.18 -7.38 -8.14
N LYS A 4 18.61 -8.48 -7.63
CA LYS A 4 17.50 -9.17 -8.25
C LYS A 4 16.35 -8.17 -8.37
N THR A 5 15.97 -7.80 -9.59
CA THR A 5 14.97 -6.75 -9.85
C THR A 5 13.68 -7.04 -9.07
N GLY A 6 13.13 -6.04 -8.38
CA GLY A 6 11.88 -6.18 -7.62
C GLY A 6 12.00 -6.77 -6.21
N PHE A 7 13.22 -6.94 -5.68
CA PHE A 7 13.45 -7.29 -4.27
C PHE A 7 13.93 -6.08 -3.48
N ILE A 8 13.43 -5.96 -2.25
CA ILE A 8 13.77 -4.90 -1.28
C ILE A 8 14.21 -5.53 0.04
N ALA A 9 14.92 -4.76 0.87
CA ALA A 9 15.10 -5.15 2.26
C ALA A 9 13.73 -5.22 2.97
N PRO A 10 13.50 -6.20 3.86
CA PRO A 10 12.26 -6.27 4.62
C PRO A 10 12.03 -4.97 5.42
N PRO A 11 10.84 -4.34 5.36
CA PRO A 11 10.54 -3.10 6.09
C PRO A 11 10.35 -3.30 7.61
N TRP A 12 10.43 -4.54 8.11
CA TRP A 12 10.41 -4.90 9.53
C TRP A 12 11.80 -5.33 10.01
N PRO A 13 12.04 -5.44 11.33
CA PRO A 13 13.32 -5.92 11.86
C PRO A 13 13.76 -7.24 11.22
N HIS A 14 14.94 -7.24 10.60
CA HIS A 14 15.48 -8.36 9.83
C HIS A 14 17.00 -8.44 9.97
N VAL A 15 17.61 -9.53 9.48
CA VAL A 15 19.06 -9.69 9.46
C VAL A 15 19.61 -9.12 8.16
N ARG A 16 20.76 -8.44 8.23
CA ARG A 16 21.41 -7.87 7.04
C ARG A 16 21.65 -8.95 5.98
N GLY A 17 21.09 -8.74 4.79
CA GLY A 17 21.18 -9.68 3.67
C GLY A 17 19.87 -10.40 3.35
N ASP A 18 18.86 -10.32 4.23
CA ASP A 18 17.50 -10.75 3.93
C ASP A 18 16.89 -9.88 2.82
N SER A 19 16.02 -10.48 2.01
CA SER A 19 15.31 -9.77 0.94
C SER A 19 13.89 -10.31 0.79
N VAL A 20 12.95 -9.43 0.50
CA VAL A 20 11.56 -9.78 0.20
C VAL A 20 11.18 -9.24 -1.18
N SER A 21 10.30 -9.95 -1.88
CA SER A 21 9.75 -9.46 -3.14
C SER A 21 8.76 -8.33 -2.86
N ALA A 22 8.96 -7.18 -3.50
CA ALA A 22 8.04 -6.04 -3.41
C ALA A 22 6.64 -6.43 -3.91
N ALA A 23 6.56 -7.17 -5.03
CA ALA A 23 5.29 -7.64 -5.60
C ALA A 23 4.53 -8.55 -4.62
N SER A 24 5.23 -9.48 -3.96
CA SER A 24 4.60 -10.35 -2.95
C SER A 24 4.12 -9.57 -1.72
N LEU A 25 4.86 -8.53 -1.31
CA LEU A 25 4.47 -7.65 -0.21
C LEU A 25 3.22 -6.84 -0.58
N ILE A 26 3.20 -6.22 -1.76
CA ILE A 26 2.05 -5.44 -2.26
C ILE A 26 0.82 -6.35 -2.40
N SER A 27 0.96 -7.53 -3.01
CA SER A 27 -0.14 -8.50 -3.13
C SER A 27 -0.72 -8.93 -1.78
N ARG A 28 0.11 -8.96 -0.72
CA ARG A 28 -0.34 -9.24 0.65
C ARG A 28 -1.12 -8.05 1.21
N ILE A 29 -0.63 -6.83 1.00
CA ILE A 29 -1.31 -5.60 1.41
C ILE A 29 -2.68 -5.51 0.73
N GLU A 30 -2.77 -5.73 -0.58
CA GLU A 30 -4.04 -5.74 -1.32
C GLU A 30 -5.06 -6.72 -0.71
N LYS A 31 -4.60 -7.95 -0.40
CA LYS A 31 -5.46 -8.98 0.21
C LYS A 31 -5.96 -8.60 1.60
N GLU A 32 -5.13 -7.99 2.43
CA GLU A 32 -5.54 -7.54 3.76
C GLU A 32 -6.44 -6.30 3.67
N ALA A 33 -6.10 -5.34 2.80
CA ALA A 33 -6.88 -4.14 2.55
C ALA A 33 -8.29 -4.48 2.09
N HIS A 34 -8.45 -5.53 1.26
CA HIS A 34 -9.74 -6.03 0.75
C HIS A 34 -10.65 -6.64 1.83
N ARG A 35 -10.11 -7.03 3.00
CA ARG A 35 -10.94 -7.65 4.04
C ARG A 35 -11.88 -6.64 4.66
N GLY A 36 -13.18 -6.94 4.60
CA GLY A 36 -14.20 -6.13 5.25
C GLY A 36 -14.46 -4.77 4.59
N CYS A 37 -14.11 -4.60 3.31
CA CYS A 37 -14.51 -3.41 2.53
C CYS A 37 -15.97 -3.46 2.07
N GLY A 38 -16.56 -4.66 2.00
CA GLY A 38 -17.83 -4.85 1.32
C GLY A 38 -17.71 -4.56 -0.18
N LEU A 39 -18.67 -3.82 -0.72
CA LEU A 39 -18.69 -3.38 -2.13
C LEU A 39 -18.11 -1.96 -2.33
N HIS A 40 -17.35 -1.45 -1.35
CA HIS A 40 -16.81 -0.09 -1.37
C HIS A 40 -15.33 -0.09 -1.76
N TYR A 41 -15.03 0.40 -2.97
CA TYR A 41 -13.67 0.48 -3.49
C TYR A 41 -12.83 1.51 -2.72
N GLU A 42 -13.44 2.61 -2.30
CA GLU A 42 -12.82 3.73 -1.57
C GLU A 42 -12.22 3.25 -0.24
N ILE A 43 -12.90 2.30 0.43
CA ILE A 43 -12.41 1.65 1.64
C ILE A 43 -11.18 0.79 1.36
N TYR A 44 -11.23 -0.01 0.30
CA TYR A 44 -10.09 -0.80 -0.14
C TYR A 44 -8.89 0.08 -0.47
N GLN A 45 -9.11 1.08 -1.32
CA GLN A 45 -8.05 1.93 -1.86
C GLN A 45 -7.33 2.69 -0.75
N TYR A 46 -8.07 3.31 0.17
CA TYR A 46 -7.46 4.06 1.27
C TYR A 46 -6.66 3.15 2.22
N ARG A 47 -7.18 1.97 2.55
CA ARG A 47 -6.48 1.01 3.41
C ARG A 47 -5.19 0.50 2.75
N ALA A 48 -5.25 0.17 1.46
CA ALA A 48 -4.07 -0.25 0.72
C ALA A 48 -3.02 0.86 0.70
N LEU A 49 -3.41 2.10 0.39
CA LEU A 49 -2.50 3.23 0.35
C LEU A 49 -1.88 3.54 1.72
N CYS A 50 -2.63 3.44 2.83
CA CYS A 50 -2.07 3.60 4.18
C CYS A 50 -0.91 2.64 4.44
N GLU A 51 -1.13 1.34 4.22
CA GLU A 51 -0.10 0.31 4.44
C GLU A 51 1.08 0.45 3.47
N LEU A 52 0.84 0.83 2.21
CA LEU A 52 1.90 1.07 1.24
C LEU A 52 2.78 2.27 1.66
N HIS A 53 2.17 3.36 2.14
CA HIS A 53 2.90 4.51 2.68
C HIS A 53 3.68 4.13 3.95
N ASP A 54 3.09 3.35 4.85
CA ASP A 54 3.77 2.88 6.07
C ASP A 54 5.00 2.05 5.72
N VAL A 55 4.91 1.14 4.74
CA VAL A 55 6.07 0.41 4.22
C VAL A 55 7.11 1.38 3.68
N LEU A 56 6.70 2.33 2.82
CA LEU A 56 7.59 3.27 2.15
C LEU A 56 8.42 4.10 3.14
N THR A 57 7.82 4.54 4.26
CA THR A 57 8.53 5.33 5.29
C THR A 57 9.67 4.56 5.98
N ASN A 58 9.64 3.23 5.93
CA ASN A 58 10.64 2.35 6.55
C ASN A 58 11.72 1.87 5.56
N LEU A 59 11.65 2.25 4.28
CA LEU A 59 12.59 1.81 3.24
C LEU A 59 13.74 2.79 3.05
N SER A 60 14.88 2.27 2.60
CA SER A 60 15.96 3.10 2.06
C SER A 60 15.55 3.73 0.73
N VAL A 61 16.16 4.85 0.33
CA VAL A 61 15.84 5.57 -0.93
C VAL A 61 15.81 4.63 -2.14
N ARG A 62 16.80 3.74 -2.28
CA ARG A 62 16.89 2.81 -3.41
C ARG A 62 15.77 1.76 -3.40
N ASP A 63 15.45 1.24 -2.22
CA ASP A 63 14.42 0.22 -2.09
C ASP A 63 13.02 0.86 -2.23
N ALA A 64 12.86 2.12 -1.81
CA ALA A 64 11.66 2.92 -2.00
C ALA A 64 11.36 3.14 -3.50
N GLU A 65 12.36 3.51 -4.32
CA GLU A 65 12.19 3.63 -5.78
C GLU A 65 11.73 2.31 -6.42
N THR A 66 12.33 1.19 -5.98
CA THR A 66 11.94 -0.15 -6.44
C THR A 66 10.49 -0.46 -6.03
N PHE A 67 10.13 -0.17 -4.79
CA PHE A 67 8.79 -0.41 -4.26
C PHE A 67 7.73 0.43 -4.97
N MET A 68 7.99 1.73 -5.19
CA MET A 68 7.10 2.62 -5.94
C MET A 68 6.87 2.14 -7.36
N THR A 69 7.92 1.68 -8.05
CA THR A 69 7.79 1.14 -9.42
C THR A 69 6.87 -0.06 -9.45
N VAL A 70 7.05 -1.01 -8.52
CA VAL A 70 6.20 -2.21 -8.44
C VAL A 70 4.78 -1.86 -7.98
N ALA A 71 4.61 -0.87 -7.10
CA ALA A 71 3.29 -0.38 -6.69
C ALA A 71 2.52 0.22 -7.87
N ALA A 72 3.21 0.97 -8.74
CA ALA A 72 2.62 1.51 -9.97
C ALA A 72 2.18 0.41 -10.94
N ASP A 73 2.97 -0.67 -11.07
CA ASP A 73 2.58 -1.86 -11.87
C ASP A 73 1.32 -2.56 -11.31
N HIS A 74 1.07 -2.44 -10.01
CA HIS A 74 -0.15 -2.91 -9.34
C HIS A 74 -1.30 -1.87 -9.36
N GLY A 75 -1.12 -0.72 -10.01
CA GLY A 75 -2.14 0.32 -10.13
C GLY A 75 -2.20 1.32 -8.98
N PHE A 76 -1.21 1.33 -8.09
CA PHE A 76 -1.11 2.31 -7.00
C PHE A 76 -0.20 3.48 -7.36
N SER A 77 -0.73 4.68 -7.19
CA SER A 77 0.09 5.90 -7.15
C SER A 77 0.29 6.33 -5.70
N LEU A 78 1.56 6.40 -5.27
CA LEU A 78 1.96 6.73 -3.89
C LEU A 78 2.30 8.22 -3.74
N SER A 79 1.61 9.09 -4.49
CA SER A 79 1.76 10.53 -4.34
C SER A 79 0.94 11.03 -3.16
N ASP A 80 1.42 12.07 -2.49
CA ASP A 80 0.69 12.69 -1.38
C ASP A 80 -0.70 13.17 -1.81
N ASN A 81 -0.86 13.59 -3.06
CA ASN A 81 -2.14 14.02 -3.61
C ASN A 81 -3.14 12.86 -3.68
N ASP A 82 -2.73 11.73 -4.26
CA ASP A 82 -3.59 10.55 -4.38
C ASP A 82 -3.95 9.98 -3.00
N PHE A 83 -3.02 10.07 -2.05
CA PHE A 83 -3.29 9.70 -0.66
C PHE A 83 -4.33 10.61 0.00
N GLN A 84 -4.21 11.93 -0.13
CA GLN A 84 -5.21 12.85 0.43
C GLN A 84 -6.58 12.69 -0.24
N GLU A 85 -6.62 12.51 -1.56
CA GLU A 85 -7.85 12.26 -2.30
C GLU A 85 -8.52 10.97 -1.83
N SER A 86 -7.78 9.86 -1.78
CA SER A 86 -8.31 8.58 -1.30
C SER A 86 -8.80 8.66 0.16
N ARG A 87 -8.14 9.47 1.00
CA ARG A 87 -8.57 9.70 2.38
C ARG A 87 -9.90 10.43 2.45
N MET A 88 -10.11 11.44 1.62
CA MET A 88 -11.38 12.16 1.56
C MET A 88 -12.52 11.24 1.13
N MET A 89 -12.33 10.50 0.04
CA MET A 89 -13.32 9.55 -0.48
C MET A 89 -13.68 8.48 0.56
N TYR A 90 -12.68 7.96 1.28
CA TYR A 90 -12.92 7.02 2.38
C TYR A 90 -13.86 7.57 3.45
N PHE A 91 -13.62 8.81 3.91
CA PHE A 91 -14.45 9.39 4.96
C PHE A 91 -15.88 9.68 4.48
N GLU A 92 -16.04 10.11 3.23
CA GLU A 92 -17.35 10.29 2.61
C GLU A 92 -18.12 8.98 2.56
N THR A 93 -17.52 7.92 2.01
CA THR A 93 -18.14 6.59 1.94
C THR A 93 -18.49 6.03 3.33
N MET A 94 -17.61 6.20 4.32
CA MET A 94 -17.89 5.76 5.69
C MET A 94 -19.05 6.53 6.33
N ASP A 95 -19.19 7.82 6.00
CA ASP A 95 -20.32 8.63 6.48
C ASP A 95 -21.64 8.21 5.83
N GLU A 96 -21.64 7.91 4.53
CA GLU A 96 -22.79 7.36 3.81
C GLU A 96 -23.25 6.02 4.40
N ILE A 97 -22.32 5.08 4.57
CA ILE A 97 -22.61 3.77 5.19
C ILE A 97 -23.22 3.93 6.58
N ARG A 98 -22.72 4.89 7.36
CA ARG A 98 -23.25 5.16 8.70
C ARG A 98 -24.68 5.68 8.64
N ARG A 99 -24.97 6.62 7.74
CA ARG A 99 -26.33 7.19 7.55
C ARG A 99 -27.32 6.13 7.08
N ASP A 100 -26.90 5.19 6.25
CA ASP A 100 -27.76 4.11 5.74
C ASP A 100 -28.13 3.06 6.82
N GLN A 101 -27.44 3.06 7.96
CA GLN A 101 -27.67 2.15 9.08
C GLN A 101 -28.49 2.76 10.24
N GLU A 102 -28.87 4.05 10.12
CA GLU A 102 -29.75 4.77 11.04
C GLU A 102 -31.24 4.63 10.67
#